data_AF-A0A653G1V8-F1
#
_entry.id   AF-A0A653G1V8-F1
#
_cell.length_a   1.000
_cell.length_b   1.000
_cell.length_c   1.000
_cell.angle_alpha   90.00
_cell.angle_beta   90.00
_cell.angle_gamma   90.00
#
_symmetry.space_group_name_H-M   'P 1'
#
loop_
_entity.id
_entity.type
_entity.pdbx_description
1 polymer ?
#
loop_
_entity_poly.entity_id
_entity_poly.type
_entity_poly.pdbx_seq_one_letter_code
_entity_poly.pdbx_strand_id
1 'polypeptide(L)' 'MDVKTQPKPKLDSKILKCPNKTIFFDTYEAKNKSKYLRITESRYNKETKQSVRYSIILFNEDMEGFKKTLGEISLK' A
#
# COMPACT_ATOMS: atom_id res chain seq x y z
N MET A 1 -22.36 16.22 -5.62
CA MET A 1 -21.81 15.42 -6.73
C MET A 1 -20.69 14.56 -6.16
N ASP A 2 -20.97 13.31 -5.85
CA ASP A 2 -19.95 12.37 -5.39
C ASP A 2 -18.97 12.12 -6.53
N VAL A 3 -17.77 12.70 -6.42
CA VAL A 3 -16.68 12.43 -7.35
C VAL A 3 -16.27 10.99 -7.10
N LYS A 4 -16.90 10.05 -7.82
CA LYS A 4 -16.39 8.68 -7.98
C LYS A 4 -15.05 8.80 -8.69
N THR A 5 -14.00 9.01 -7.90
CA THR A 5 -12.63 9.09 -8.38
C THR A 5 -12.34 7.73 -9.00
N GLN A 6 -12.29 7.65 -10.33
CA GLN A 6 -11.95 6.41 -11.00
C GLN A 6 -10.60 5.93 -10.44
N PRO A 7 -10.48 4.64 -10.07
CA PRO A 7 -9.22 4.13 -9.55
C PRO A 7 -8.18 4.29 -10.66
N LYS A 8 -7.12 5.06 -10.38
CA LYS A 8 -6.02 5.21 -11.32
C LYS A 8 -5.48 3.82 -11.69
N PRO A 9 -5.14 3.58 -12.97
CA PRO A 9 -4.57 2.31 -13.37
C PRO A 9 -3.29 2.06 -12.57
N LYS A 10 -3.20 0.85 -11.98
CA LYS A 10 -1.99 0.40 -11.31
C LYS A 10 -0.92 0.15 -12.36
N LEU A 11 0.30 0.63 -12.12
CA LEU A 11 1.45 0.34 -12.97
C LEU A 11 2.01 -1.06 -12.71
N ASP A 12 2.05 -1.45 -11.45
CA ASP A 12 2.51 -2.78 -11.01
C ASP A 12 1.87 -3.13 -9.65
N SER A 13 1.84 -4.42 -9.31
CA SER A 13 1.31 -4.91 -8.04
C SER A 13 2.06 -6.16 -7.57
N LYS A 14 2.53 -6.12 -6.32
CA LYS A 14 3.03 -7.30 -5.60
C LYS A 14 2.14 -7.57 -4.39
N ILE A 15 1.92 -8.86 -4.10
CA ILE A 15 1.01 -9.29 -3.04
C ILE A 15 1.77 -10.20 -2.08
N LEU A 16 1.74 -9.84 -0.79
CA LEU A 16 2.18 -10.70 0.30
C LEU A 16 0.94 -11.19 1.06
N LYS A 17 0.68 -12.51 0.98
CA LYS A 17 -0.38 -13.16 1.74
C LYS A 17 0.17 -13.59 3.11
N CYS A 18 -0.45 -13.11 4.18
CA CYS A 18 -0.18 -13.56 5.55
C CYS A 18 -1.41 -14.31 6.09
N PRO A 19 -1.30 -15.07 7.20
CA PRO A 19 -2.41 -15.88 7.71
C PRO A 19 -3.70 -15.09 7.98
N ASN A 20 -3.59 -13.87 8.55
CA ASN A 20 -4.75 -13.07 8.97
C ASN A 20 -4.97 -11.79 8.16
N LYS A 21 -4.09 -11.53 7.17
CA LYS A 21 -4.09 -10.28 6.40
C LYS A 21 -3.38 -10.44 5.07
N THR A 22 -3.70 -9.57 4.13
CA THR A 22 -2.99 -9.45 2.86
C THR A 22 -2.37 -8.07 2.77
N ILE A 23 -1.10 -8.00 2.38
CA ILE A 23 -0.40 -6.73 2.13
C ILE A 23 -0.20 -6.59 0.63
N PHE A 24 -0.69 -5.48 0.07
CA PHE A 24 -0.54 -5.12 -1.34
C PHE A 24 0.51 -4.03 -1.47
N PHE A 25 1.44 -4.21 -2.40
CA PHE A 25 2.48 -3.25 -2.77
C PHE A 25 2.20 -2.82 -4.21
N ASP A 26 1.39 -1.78 -4.35
CA ASP A 26 0.93 -1.29 -5.65
C ASP A 26 1.69 -0.03 -6.07
N THR A 27 2.17 0.03 -7.30
CA THR A 27 2.80 1.25 -7.85
C THR A 27 1.80 1.99 -8.74
N TYR A 28 1.77 3.32 -8.66
CA TYR A 28 0.88 4.18 -9.43
C TYR A 28 1.63 5.38 -10.01
N GLU A 29 0.98 6.07 -10.95
CA GLU A 29 1.40 7.38 -11.45
C GLU A 29 0.50 8.51 -10.91
N ALA A 30 1.12 9.58 -10.43
CA ALA A 30 0.46 10.81 -10.03
C ALA A 30 0.15 11.69 -11.25
N LYS A 31 -0.66 12.75 -11.07
CA LYS A 31 -1.07 13.62 -12.20
C LYS A 31 0.12 14.36 -12.81
N ASN A 32 1.15 14.63 -12.02
CA ASN A 32 2.42 15.23 -12.42
C ASN A 32 3.43 14.20 -12.98
N LYS A 33 2.98 12.99 -13.32
CA LYS A 33 3.80 11.87 -13.79
C LYS A 33 4.80 11.30 -12.77
N SER A 34 4.76 11.75 -11.51
CA SER A 34 5.59 11.13 -10.47
C SER A 34 5.05 9.75 -10.10
N LYS A 35 5.94 8.80 -9.83
CA LYS A 35 5.55 7.46 -9.38
C LYS A 35 5.50 7.42 -7.86
N TYR A 36 4.57 6.64 -7.34
CA TYR A 36 4.47 6.39 -5.90
C TYR A 36 4.08 4.95 -5.61
N LEU A 37 4.54 4.45 -4.48
CA LEU A 37 4.18 3.15 -3.93
C LEU A 37 3.05 3.35 -2.92
N ARG A 38 2.00 2.54 -3.02
CA ARG A 38 0.96 2.41 -2.00
C ARG A 38 1.06 1.03 -1.38
N ILE A 39 1.36 0.99 -0.09
CA ILE A 39 1.35 -0.25 0.69
C ILE A 39 0.02 -0.32 1.42
N THR A 40 -0.79 -1.35 1.14
CA THR A 40 -2.10 -1.52 1.76
C THR A 40 -2.17 -2.83 2.53
N GLU A 41 -2.39 -2.74 3.84
CA GLU A 41 -2.83 -3.88 4.64
C GLU A 41 -4.35 -4.02 4.51
N SER A 42 -4.83 -5.21 4.18
CA SER A 42 -6.25 -5.57 4.23
C SER A 42 -6.42 -6.76 5.17
N ARG A 43 -7.28 -6.61 6.19
CA ARG A 43 -7.63 -7.69 7.12
C ARG A 43 -9.14 -7.74 7.33
N TYR A 44 -9.68 -8.93 7.54
CA TYR A 44 -11.07 -9.09 7.92
C TYR A 44 -11.18 -9.09 9.44
N ASN A 45 -11.93 -8.13 10.00
CA ASN A 45 -12.25 -8.14 11.42
C ASN A 45 -13.45 -9.07 11.64
N LYS A 46 -13.22 -10.17 12.36
CA LYS A 46 -14.24 -11.19 12.65
C LYS A 46 -15.33 -10.68 13.61
N GLU A 47 -14.99 -9.77 14.52
CA GLU A 47 -15.92 -9.22 15.52
C GLU A 47 -16.91 -8.26 14.88
N THR A 48 -16.40 -7.29 14.10
CA THR A 48 -17.24 -6.30 13.43
C THR A 48 -17.80 -6.79 12.10
N LYS A 49 -17.35 -7.96 11.63
CA LYS A 49 -17.67 -8.55 10.32
C LYS A 49 -17.33 -7.66 9.13
N GLN A 50 -16.38 -6.73 9.29
CA GLN A 50 -15.98 -5.76 8.28
C GLN A 50 -14.54 -5.96 7.81
N SER A 51 -14.29 -5.60 6.55
CA SER A 51 -12.92 -5.52 6.03
C SER A 51 -12.30 -4.18 6.42
N VAL A 52 -11.15 -4.24 7.11
CA VAL A 52 -10.39 -3.06 7.51
C VAL A 52 -9.18 -2.93 6.61
N ARG A 53 -8.96 -1.71 6.10
CA ARG A 53 -7.83 -1.40 5.24
C ARG A 53 -7.05 -0.21 5.77
N TYR A 54 -5.74 -0.37 5.87
CA TYR A 54 -4.80 0.70 6.16
C TYR A 54 -3.86 0.86 4.99
N SER A 55 -3.61 2.09 4.57
CA SER A 55 -2.69 2.38 3.47
C SER A 55 -1.69 3.45 3.88
N ILE A 56 -0.45 3.27 3.47
CA ILE A 56 0.55 4.33 3.40
C ILE A 56 0.92 4.58 1.94
N ILE A 57 1.25 5.83 1.62
CA ILE A 57 1.74 6.25 0.31
C ILE A 57 3.18 6.74 0.51
N LEU A 58 4.08 6.28 -0.35
CA LEU A 58 5.49 6.64 -0.36
C LEU A 58 5.82 7.18 -1.76
N PHE A 59 6.29 8.41 -1.83
CA PHE A 59 6.81 8.98 -3.07
C PHE A 59 8.25 8.56 -3.29
N ASN A 60 8.76 8.76 -4.50
CA ASN A 60 10.13 8.40 -4.85
C ASN A 60 11.18 8.99 -3.88
N GLU A 61 10.97 10.21 -3.40
CA GLU A 61 11.84 10.86 -2.41
C GLU A 61 11.89 10.14 -1.06
N ASP A 62 10.82 9.47 -0.65
CA ASP A 62 10.74 8.73 0.62
C ASP A 62 11.33 7.32 0.51
N MET A 63 11.45 6.79 -0.71
CA MET A 63 11.75 5.37 -0.94
C MET A 63 13.13 4.94 -0.46
N GLU A 64 14.13 5.81 -0.55
CA GLU A 64 15.49 5.51 -0.10
C GLU A 64 15.54 5.33 1.42
N GLY A 65 15.02 6.31 2.16
CA GLY A 65 14.92 6.25 3.62
C GLY A 65 14.06 5.07 4.09
N PHE A 66 12.92 4.83 3.42
CA PHE A 66 12.05 3.70 3.74
C PHE A 66 12.76 2.35 3.55
N LYS A 67 13.44 2.13 2.43
CA LYS A 67 14.16 0.87 2.16
C LYS A 67 15.30 0.64 3.15
N LYS A 68 16.08 1.68 3.45
CA LYS A 68 17.17 1.61 4.42
C LYS A 68 16.63 1.21 5.79
N THR A 69 15.68 1.97 6.33
CA THR A 69 15.11 1.70 7.65
C THR A 69 14.43 0.33 7.70
N LEU A 70 13.73 -0.09 6.64
CA LEU A 70 13.12 -1.41 6.58
C LEU A 70 14.17 -2.54 6.62
N GLY A 71 15.30 -2.37 5.95
CA GLY A 71 16.39 -3.35 5.95
C GLY A 71 17.16 -3.45 7.27
N GLU A 72 17.13 -2.40 8.09
CA GLU A 72 17.73 -2.37 9.43
C GLU A 72 16.84 -3.06 10.49
N ILE A 73 15.54 -3.26 10.20
CA ILE A 73 14.62 -3.94 11.11
C ILE A 73 14.90 -5.44 11.13
N SER A 74 15.39 -5.93 12.27
CA SER A 74 15.48 -7.35 12.56
C SER A 74 14.37 -7.74 13.54
N LEU A 75 13.43 -8.55 13.07
CA LEU A 75 12.44 -9.20 13.92
C LEU A 75 12.92 -10.64 14.16
N LYS A 76 12.97 -11.04 15.44
CA LYS A 76 13.39 -12.39 15.87
C LYS A 76 12.35 -13.44 15.53
#